data_AF-S8DJ61-F1
#
_entry.id   AF-S8DJ61-F1
#
_cell.length_a   1.000
_cell.length_b   1.000
_cell.length_c   1.000
_cell.angle_alpha   90.00
_cell.angle_beta   90.00
_cell.angle_gamma   90.00
#
_symmetry.space_group_name_H-M   'P 1'
#
loop_
_entity.id
_entity.type
_entity.pdbx_description
1 polymer ?
#
loop_
_entity_poly.entity_id
_entity_poly.type
_entity_poly.pdbx_seq_one_letter_code
_entity_poly.pdbx_strand_id
1 'polypeptide(L)' 'WPTLFQIAVDYMPTQATSVPCERIFSSAGLTDTPRRSRIGDDLMEALQVIKYLLKKERL' A
#
# COMPACT_ATOMS: atom_id res chain seq x y z
N TRP A 1 27.02 17.01 -8.46
CA TRP A 1 26.80 16.56 -7.07
C TRP A 1 26.09 15.21 -7.05
N PRO A 2 26.78 14.11 -7.35
CA PRO A 2 26.15 12.78 -7.47
C PRO A 2 25.52 12.30 -6.15
N THR A 3 26.14 12.62 -5.01
CA THR A 3 25.68 12.22 -3.67
C THR A 3 24.37 12.90 -3.27
N LEU A 4 24.25 14.22 -3.49
CA LEU A 4 23.02 14.96 -3.19
C LEU A 4 21.86 14.51 -4.07
N PHE A 5 22.13 14.14 -5.33
CA PHE A 5 21.13 13.60 -6.23
C PHE A 5 20.62 12.23 -5.77
N GLN A 6 21.49 11.34 -5.32
CA GLN A 6 21.09 10.05 -4.75
C GLN A 6 20.21 10.22 -3.51
N ILE A 7 20.62 11.09 -2.57
CA ILE A 7 19.84 11.40 -1.37
C ILE A 7 18.46 11.96 -1.75
N ALA A 8 18.39 12.88 -2.71
CA ALA A 8 17.12 13.42 -3.18
C ALA A 8 16.20 12.33 -3.75
N VAL A 9 16.74 11.43 -4.57
CA VAL A 9 15.98 10.33 -5.18
C VAL A 9 15.46 9.34 -4.14
N ASP A 10 16.21 9.07 -3.07
CA ASP A 10 15.79 8.13 -2.03
C ASP A 10 14.78 8.74 -1.05
N TYR A 11 14.97 10.00 -0.64
CA TYR A 11 14.14 10.64 0.37
C TYR A 11 12.87 11.30 -0.18
N MET A 12 12.89 11.89 -1.39
CA MET A 12 11.69 12.53 -1.98
C MET A 12 10.48 11.60 -2.15
N PRO A 13 10.62 10.32 -2.55
CA PRO A 13 9.48 9.42 -2.66
C PRO A 13 9.00 8.88 -1.31
N THR A 14 9.73 9.14 -0.22
CA THR A 14 9.27 8.78 1.13
C THR A 14 8.06 9.65 1.46
N GLN A 15 6.89 9.03 1.53
CA GLN A 15 5.65 9.75 1.79
C GLN A 15 5.69 10.39 3.18
N ALA A 16 5.43 11.70 3.23
CA ALA A 16 5.38 12.48 4.46
C ALA A 16 4.10 12.23 5.29
N THR A 17 3.12 11.50 4.75
CA THR A 17 1.78 11.36 5.34
C THR A 17 1.30 9.91 5.34
N SER A 18 0.45 9.56 6.32
CA SER A 18 -0.22 8.26 6.46
C SER A 18 -1.40 8.03 5.50
N VAL A 19 -1.75 9.03 4.69
CA VAL A 19 -2.85 9.00 3.69
C VAL A 19 -2.88 7.76 2.77
N PRO A 20 -1.74 7.22 2.28
CA PRO A 20 -1.76 6.01 1.45
C PRO A 20 -2.14 4.77 2.27
N CYS A 21 -1.67 4.68 3.51
CA CYS A 21 -2.04 3.62 4.44
C CYS A 21 -3.55 3.70 4.75
N GLU A 22 -4.06 4.89 5.07
CA GLU A 22 -5.49 5.12 5.32
C GLU A 22 -6.36 4.74 4.12
N ARG A 23 -5.90 5.05 2.90
CA ARG A 23 -6.61 4.66 1.67
C ARG A 23 -6.62 3.15 1.47
N ILE A 24 -5.52 2.46 1.77
CA ILE A 24 -5.44 0.99 1.72
C ILE A 24 -6.42 0.40 2.73
N PHE A 25 -6.38 0.84 3.99
CA PHE A 25 -7.26 0.37 5.07
C PHE A 25 -8.74 0.66 4.79
N SER A 26 -9.09 1.85 4.30
CA SER A 26 -10.47 2.17 3.90
C SER A 26 -10.94 1.26 2.76
N SER A 27 -10.09 0.97 1.78
CA SER A 27 -10.42 0.05 0.68
C SER A 27 -10.49 -1.42 1.11
N ALA A 28 -9.79 -1.78 2.18
CA ALA A 28 -9.75 -3.10 2.77
C ALA A 28 -10.93 -3.33 3.73
N GLY A 29 -11.48 -2.27 4.32
CA GLY A 29 -12.63 -2.34 5.24
C GLY A 29 -13.85 -3.03 4.64
N LEU A 30 -14.07 -2.94 3.33
CA LEU A 30 -15.15 -3.66 2.63
C LEU A 30 -14.93 -5.19 2.54
N THR A 31 -13.68 -5.65 2.57
CA THR A 31 -13.34 -7.08 2.52
C THR A 31 -13.29 -7.67 3.93
N ASP A 32 -12.91 -6.86 4.92
CA ASP A 32 -12.76 -7.22 6.33
C ASP A 32 -14.12 -7.42 7.05
N THR A 33 -14.94 -6.37 7.15
CA THR A 33 -16.11 -6.37 8.05
C THR A 33 -17.49 -6.66 7.41
N PRO A 34 -17.87 -6.11 6.24
CA PRO A 34 -19.26 -6.21 5.77
C PRO A 34 -19.57 -7.49 4.98
N ARG A 35 -18.57 -8.25 4.51
CA ARG A 35 -18.79 -9.47 3.72
C ARG A 35 -18.65 -10.79 4.51
N ARG A 36 -18.38 -10.77 5.82
CA ARG A 36 -18.12 -11.98 6.63
C ARG A 36 -17.19 -12.96 5.91
N SER A 37 -16.16 -12.44 5.24
CA SER A 37 -15.14 -13.30 4.69
C SER A 37 -14.31 -13.74 5.91
N ARG A 38 -14.30 -15.04 6.24
CA ARG A 38 -13.44 -15.59 7.29
C ARG A 38 -11.99 -15.63 6.79
N ILE A 39 -11.53 -14.51 6.26
CA ILE A 39 -10.18 -14.31 5.75
C ILE A 39 -9.35 -13.99 7.00
N GLY A 40 -8.41 -14.87 7.33
CA GLY A 40 -7.46 -14.60 8.40
C GLY A 40 -6.54 -13.44 8.03
N ASP A 41 -5.94 -12.82 9.05
CA ASP A 41 -5.11 -11.62 8.93
C ASP A 41 -4.00 -11.79 7.85
N ASP A 42 -3.34 -12.95 7.83
CA ASP A 42 -2.27 -13.29 6.88
C ASP A 42 -2.76 -13.25 5.42
N LEU A 43 -3.96 -13.78 5.16
CA LEU A 43 -4.53 -13.83 3.82
C LEU A 43 -5.00 -12.44 3.38
N MET A 44 -5.49 -11.62 4.31
CA MET A 44 -5.86 -10.24 4.04
C MET A 44 -4.64 -9.40 3.65
N GLU A 45 -3.53 -9.55 4.38
CA GLU A 45 -2.27 -8.87 4.08
C GLU A 45 -1.76 -9.24 2.67
N ALA A 46 -1.69 -10.54 2.38
CA ALA A 46 -1.27 -11.03 1.07
C ALA A 46 -2.14 -10.47 -0.07
N LEU A 47 -3.45 -10.40 0.13
CA LEU A 47 -4.39 -9.83 -0.84
C LEU A 47 -4.17 -8.33 -1.08
N GLN A 48 -3.89 -7.54 -0.04
CA GLN A 48 -3.59 -6.11 -0.21
C GLN A 48 -2.27 -5.91 -0.97
N VAL A 49 -1.25 -6.73 -0.72
CA VAL A 49 0.03 -6.68 -1.45
C VAL A 49 -0.18 -6.99 -2.94
N ILE A 50 -0.89 -8.09 -3.25
CA ILE A 50 -1.20 -8.48 -4.64
C ILE A 50 -2.01 -7.39 -5.36
N LYS A 51 -3.01 -6.82 -4.69
CA LYS A 51 -3.83 -5.72 -5.23
C LYS A 51 -2.98 -4.48 -5.55
N TYR A 52 -2.01 -4.16 -4.70
CA TYR A 52 -1.10 -3.05 -4.94
C TYR A 52 -0.16 -3.33 -6.12
N LEU A 53 0.43 -4.53 -6.21
CA LEU A 53 1.32 -4.92 -7.30
C LEU A 53 0.61 -4.86 -8.66
N LEU A 54 -0.59 -5.43 -8.77
CA LEU A 54 -1.39 -5.37 -10.00
C LEU A 54 -1.74 -3.93 -10.40
N LYS A 55 -1.97 -3.04 -9.43
CA LYS A 55 -2.22 -1.63 -9.70
C LYS A 55 -0.97 -0.91 -10.21
N LYS A 56 0.21 -1.28 -9.71
CA LYS A 56 1.50 -0.74 -10.16
C LYS A 56 1.85 -1.20 -11.57
N GLU A 57 1.54 -2.45 -11.94
CA GLU A 57 1.78 -2.98 -13.29
C GLU A 57 0.85 -2.37 -14.37
N ARG A 58 -0.31 -1.86 -13.97
CA ARG A 58 -1.29 -1.26 -14.90
C ARG A 58 -1.08 0.25 -15.16
N LEU A 59 -0.03 0.83 -14.58
CA LEU A 59 0.40 2.24 -14.70
C LEU A 59 1.67 2.32 -15.54
#